data_AF-A0A535UE05-F1
#
_entry.id   AF-A0A535UE05-F1
#
_cell.length_a   1.000
_cell.length_b   1.000
_cell.length_c   1.000
_cell.angle_alpha   90.00
_cell.angle_beta   90.00
_cell.angle_gamma   90.00
#
_symmetry.space_group_name_H-M   'P 1'
#
loop_
_entity.id
_entity.type
_entity.pdbx_description
1 polymer ?
#
loop_
_entity_poly.entity_id
_entity_poly.type
_entity_poly.pdbx_seq_one_letter_code
_entity_poly.pdbx_strand_id
1 'polypeptide(L)' 'MMNTGFTIWFTGLSGSGKSTLSEVIEQRMKALGRNVEVLDGDIVRTHLSKGLGFSREDRDTN' A
#
# COMPACT_ATOMS: atom_id res chain seq x y z
N MET A 1 -27.32 2.87 2.24
CA MET A 1 -26.18 3.01 3.17
C MET A 1 -25.08 3.78 2.45
N MET A 2 -24.59 4.89 3.02
CA MET A 2 -23.44 5.59 2.45
C MET A 2 -22.22 4.66 2.50
N ASN A 3 -21.61 4.42 1.34
CA ASN A 3 -20.41 3.62 1.23
C ASN A 3 -19.20 4.54 1.47
N THR A 4 -18.84 4.76 2.72
CA THR A 4 -17.69 5.61 3.07
C THR A 4 -16.39 4.86 2.85
N GLY A 5 -15.53 5.40 1.97
CA GLY A 5 -14.17 4.91 1.81
C GLY A 5 -13.29 5.29 3.00
N PHE A 6 -12.22 4.52 3.23
CA PHE A 6 -11.22 4.79 4.26
C PHE A 6 -9.86 4.24 3.85
N THR A 7 -8.81 4.65 4.57
CA THR A 7 -7.43 4.22 4.34
C THR A 7 -6.89 3.52 5.58
N ILE A 8 -6.19 2.40 5.37
CA ILE A 8 -5.38 1.74 6.41
C ILE A 8 -3.93 2.02 6.07
N TRP A 9 -3.23 2.73 6.96
CA TRP A 9 -1.82 3.07 6.76
C TRP A 9 -0.92 2.12 7.55
N PHE A 10 -0.28 1.17 6.86
CA PHE A 10 0.70 0.29 7.48
C PHE A 10 2.08 0.93 7.56
N THR A 11 2.64 0.99 8.76
CA THR A 11 4.00 1.46 9.01
C THR A 11 4.75 0.48 9.90
N GLY A 12 6.07 0.42 9.75
CA GLY A 12 6.93 -0.51 10.47
C GLY A 12 8.19 -0.86 9.71
N LEU A 13 9.15 -1.47 10.41
CA LEU A 13 10.44 -1.89 9.87
C LEU A 13 10.30 -2.84 8.67
N SER A 14 11.35 -2.94 7.85
CA SER A 14 11.41 -3.98 6.82
C SER A 14 11.25 -5.37 7.48
N GLY A 15 10.44 -6.24 6.87
CA GLY A 15 10.13 -7.57 7.44
C GLY A 15 9.10 -7.58 8.57
N SER A 16 8.50 -6.44 8.96
CA SER A 16 7.49 -6.39 10.04
C SER A 16 6.11 -6.96 9.67
N GLY A 17 5.94 -7.55 8.48
CA GLY A 17 4.69 -8.17 8.05
C GLY A 17 3.63 -7.24 7.42
N LYS A 18 4.00 -6.02 7.01
CA LYS A 18 3.07 -5.04 6.40
C LYS A 18 2.37 -5.62 5.15
N SER A 19 3.14 -6.12 4.18
CA SER A 19 2.61 -6.68 2.93
C SER A 19 1.78 -7.95 3.19
N THR A 20 2.21 -8.80 4.14
CA THR A 20 1.43 -9.97 4.56
C THR A 20 0.06 -9.57 5.13
N LEU A 21 0.01 -8.53 5.96
CA LEU A 21 -1.25 -8.08 6.55
C LEU A 21 -2.15 -7.39 5.52
N SER A 22 -1.59 -6.58 4.60
CA SER A 22 -2.37 -5.94 3.55
C SER A 22 -3.03 -6.95 2.60
N GLU A 23 -2.33 -8.02 2.21
CA GLU A 23 -2.90 -9.09 1.37
C GLU A 23 -4.10 -9.78 2.04
N VAL A 24 -3.97 -10.15 3.33
CA VAL A 24 -5.04 -10.81 4.07
C VAL A 24 -6.26 -9.89 4.23
N ILE A 25 -6.05 -8.59 4.48
CA ILE A 25 -7.15 -7.63 4.57
C ILE A 25 -7.81 -7.43 3.21
N GLU A 26 -7.02 -7.30 2.14
CA GLU A 26 -7.54 -7.15 0.79
C GLU A 26 -8.46 -8.32 0.41
N GLN A 27 -7.99 -9.55 0.62
CA GLN A 27 -8.78 -10.76 0.36
C GLN A 27 -10.10 -10.78 1.14
N ARG A 28 -10.06 -10.42 2.44
CA ARG A 28 -11.26 -10.36 3.29
C ARG A 28 -12.24 -9.29 2.83
N MET A 29 -11.76 -8.11 2.48
CA MET A 29 -12.61 -7.00 2.06
C MET A 29 -13.22 -7.27 0.67
N LYS A 30 -12.46 -7.87 -0.26
CA LYS A 30 -12.98 -8.35 -1.55
C LYS A 30 -14.05 -9.43 -1.35
N ALA A 31 -13.86 -10.38 -0.42
CA ALA A 31 -14.87 -11.39 -0.08
C ALA A 31 -16.17 -10.79 0.49
N LEU A 32 -16.09 -9.59 1.10
CA LEU A 32 -17.25 -8.82 1.55
C LEU A 32 -17.87 -7.93 0.46
N GLY A 33 -17.43 -8.05 -0.80
CA GLY A 33 -17.93 -7.26 -1.93
C GLY A 33 -17.50 -5.79 -1.91
N ARG A 34 -16.40 -5.45 -1.21
CA ARG A 34 -15.85 -4.09 -1.18
C ARG A 34 -14.80 -3.91 -2.26
N ASN A 35 -14.75 -2.70 -2.83
CA ASN A 35 -13.64 -2.27 -3.67
C ASN A 35 -12.43 -1.98 -2.77
N VAL A 36 -11.28 -2.53 -3.12
CA VAL A 36 -10.03 -2.39 -2.36
C VAL A 36 -8.90 -2.17 -3.34
N GLU A 37 -8.03 -1.23 -3.00
CA GLU A 37 -6.77 -0.98 -3.69
C GLU A 37 -5.63 -1.10 -2.68
N VAL A 38 -4.55 -1.80 -3.04
CA VAL A 38 -3.35 -1.91 -2.22
C VAL A 38 -2.25 -1.06 -2.83
N LEU A 39 -1.84 -0.02 -2.12
CA LEU A 39 -0.74 0.86 -2.50
C LEU A 39 0.52 0.43 -1.75
N ASP A 40 1.32 -0.45 -2.35
CA ASP A 40 2.64 -0.83 -1.82
C ASP A 40 3.71 0.11 -2.40
N GLY A 41 4.61 0.63 -1.55
CA GLY A 41 5.68 1.52 -1.96
C GLY A 41 6.62 0.91 -3.02
N ASP A 42 6.77 -0.41 -3.05
CA ASP A 42 7.54 -1.08 -4.11
C ASP A 42 6.80 -1.06 -5.45
N ILE A 43 5.47 -1.22 -5.45
CA ILE A 43 4.59 -1.18 -6.64
C ILE A 43 4.41 0.26 -7.14
N VAL A 44 4.22 1.21 -6.22
CA VAL A 44 4.11 2.64 -6.55
C VAL A 44 5.42 3.13 -7.19
N ARG A 45 6.58 2.72 -6.66
CA ARG A 45 7.89 3.11 -7.21
C ARG A 45 8.11 2.61 -8.64
N THR A 46 7.60 1.43 -9.00
CA THR A 46 7.73 0.91 -10.38
C THR A 46 6.80 1.61 -11.38
N HIS A 47 5.63 2.10 -10.95
CA HIS A 47 4.59 2.58 -11.85
C HIS A 47 4.42 4.10 -11.89
N LEU A 48 4.63 4.79 -10.76
CA LEU A 48 4.39 6.23 -10.61
C LEU A 48 5.69 7.04 -10.46
N SER A 49 6.75 6.42 -9.95
CA SER A 49 8.03 7.09 -9.62
C SER A 49 9.18 6.67 -10.53
N LYS A 50 8.95 6.53 -11.85
CA LYS A 50 10.01 6.22 -12.82
C LYS A 50 11.13 7.27 -12.76
N GLY A 51 12.22 6.95 -12.05
CA GLY A 51 13.38 7.81 -11.88
C GLY A 51 13.84 7.99 -10.44
N LEU A 52 13.02 7.66 -9.43
CA LEU A 52 13.40 7.75 -8.02
C LEU A 52 13.98 6.41 -7.56
N GLY A 53 15.27 6.42 -7.20
CA GLY A 53 16.01 5.27 -6.68
C GLY A 53 15.76 5.01 -5.19
N PHE A 54 16.77 4.45 -4.51
CA PHE A 54 16.71 4.15 -3.07
C PHE A 54 17.45 5.16 -2.20
N SER A 55 17.98 6.24 -2.79
CA SER A 55 18.68 7.29 -2.05
C SER A 55 17.73 7.96 -1.05
N ARG A 56 18.29 8.68 -0.09
CA ARG A 56 17.47 9.40 0.89
C ARG A 56 16.66 10.50 0.21
N GLU A 57 17.27 11.20 -0.73
CA GLU A 57 16.65 12.25 -1.54
C GLU A 57 15.49 11.69 -2.39
N ASP A 58 15.65 10.48 -2.95
CA ASP A 58 14.60 9.80 -3.71
C ASP A 58 13.41 9.37 -2.82
N ARG A 59 13.67 9.07 -1.55
CA ARG A 59 12.63 8.70 -0.57
C ARG A 59 11.85 9.92 -0.08
N ASP A 60 12.51 11.05 0.10
CA ASP A 60 11.87 12.28 0.58
C ASP A 60 11.03 12.97 -0.52
N THR A 61 11.27 12.64 -1.79
CA THR A 61 10.53 13.17 -2.96
C THR A 61 9.27 12.35 -3.29
N ASN A 62 9.19 11.11 -2.83
CA ASN A 62 8.04 10.21 -2.98
C ASN A 62 6.96 10.50 -1.93
#